data_AF-A0AAV8XPS3-F1
#
_entry.id   AF-A0AAV8XPS3-F1
#
_cell.length_a   1.000
_cell.length_b   1.000
_cell.length_c   1.000
_cell.angle_alpha   90.00
_cell.angle_beta   90.00
_cell.angle_gamma   90.00
#
_symmetry.space_group_name_H-M   'P 1'
#
loop_
_entity.id
_entity.type
_entity.pdbx_description
1 polymer ?
#
loop_
_entity_poly.entity_id
_entity_poly.type
_entity_poly.pdbx_seq_one_letter_code
_entity_poly.pdbx_strand_id
1 'polypeptide(L)'
;MRYCSSCEVELITSFLLCHKSYHNKCIGLDEDGYKAVNKLKMFKYICDECSVIGVYSKVDKLCDSLESCLSTIKQQAQQIQCNQNSHRINDCKNETTCGKCAASHRTSECESSVRKCINCSIRNGSFGTKLDVNYYVNDPDCPCYRLIREQEKIDATFDYSVVKLPIQTLTYRDYYPFDKNEFAIDAVCVNWTFVQELPNIEEKVNFINNAIKTIFDIHAPYRTIELRKPNKPYITETIQEISRHKHYPVNTQQKKQTEILKSAFRISLCSQNYIEQNNASCSKEINTEVDMLEDNSHFVTAENLAINTTFELHSDFPLNSYNPNMFLHLQNYDTSKIETSHDKKIVLVEELQKWVSKNDVNSNHVMELLHILHPHLNFLPMQARTLMKTCSRIMKSDSMTKMRYDQLTKLNEDRLAAIGGTSIDSLTRRILKYVLSNEVGMLFNWEGRDKK
;
A
#
# COMPACT_ATOMS: atom_id res chain seq x y z
N MET A 1 4.34 -1.12 45.38
CA MET A 1 5.59 -1.73 44.90
C MET A 1 5.25 -2.93 44.03
N ARG A 2 5.97 -3.18 42.95
CA ARG A 2 5.79 -4.38 42.11
C ARG A 2 6.92 -5.35 42.42
N TYR A 3 6.60 -6.64 42.50
CA TYR A 3 7.57 -7.71 42.70
C TYR A 3 7.68 -8.56 41.43
N CYS A 4 8.86 -9.10 41.19
CA CYS A 4 9.08 -10.00 40.07
C CYS A 4 8.32 -11.31 40.29
N SER A 5 7.51 -11.74 39.33
CA SER A 5 6.75 -12.99 39.43
C SER A 5 7.62 -14.25 39.33
N SER A 6 8.89 -14.13 38.95
CA SER A 6 9.83 -15.26 38.89
C SER A 6 10.72 -15.38 40.13
N CYS A 7 11.19 -14.26 40.72
CA CYS A 7 12.13 -14.30 41.85
C CYS A 7 11.62 -13.60 43.13
N GLU A 8 10.42 -13.03 43.11
CA GLU A 8 9.76 -12.33 44.22
C GLU A 8 10.53 -11.11 44.79
N VAL A 9 11.58 -10.63 44.10
CA VAL A 9 12.33 -9.43 44.47
C VAL A 9 11.66 -8.17 43.92
N GLU A 10 11.78 -7.05 44.64
CA GLU A 10 11.23 -5.74 44.24
C GLU A 10 11.80 -5.26 42.87
N LEU A 11 10.92 -4.67 42.05
CA LEU A 11 11.25 -4.25 40.69
C LEU A 11 11.61 -2.76 40.61
N ILE A 12 12.86 -2.46 40.24
CA ILE A 12 13.30 -1.12 39.83
C ILE A 12 13.01 -0.87 38.35
N THR A 13 13.18 -1.91 37.52
CA THR A 13 12.83 -1.94 36.09
C THR A 13 12.13 -3.26 35.79
N SER A 14 10.97 -3.23 35.11
CA SER A 14 10.16 -4.43 34.90
C SER A 14 9.64 -4.57 33.47
N PHE A 15 9.61 -5.82 33.00
CA PHE A 15 8.86 -6.24 31.82
C PHE A 15 7.47 -6.72 32.23
N LEU A 16 6.44 -6.31 31.50
CA LEU A 16 5.07 -6.78 31.69
C LEU A 16 4.77 -7.88 30.65
N LEU A 17 4.55 -9.09 31.13
CA LEU A 17 4.19 -10.27 30.33
C LEU A 17 2.98 -10.92 30.97
N CYS A 18 1.87 -11.01 30.23
CA CYS A 18 0.63 -11.64 30.69
C CYS A 18 0.15 -11.08 32.07
N HIS A 19 0.19 -9.75 32.22
CA HIS A 19 -0.14 -9.01 33.46
C HIS A 19 0.79 -9.27 34.66
N LYS A 20 1.82 -10.09 34.52
CA LYS A 20 2.88 -10.32 35.51
C LYS A 20 4.10 -9.46 35.19
N SER A 21 4.88 -9.12 36.21
CA SER A 21 6.06 -8.26 36.08
C SER A 21 7.34 -9.07 36.31
N TYR A 22 8.36 -8.92 35.46
CA TYR A 22 9.60 -9.69 35.53
C TYR A 22 10.85 -8.80 35.45
N HIS A 23 11.95 -9.18 36.12
CA HIS A 23 13.26 -8.59 35.85
C HIS A 23 13.78 -9.07 34.49
N ASN A 24 14.61 -8.25 33.84
CA ASN A 24 15.27 -8.60 32.57
C ASN A 24 16.05 -9.92 32.69
N LYS A 25 16.80 -10.09 33.79
CA LYS A 25 17.56 -11.31 34.07
C LYS A 25 16.67 -12.55 34.23
N CYS A 26 15.47 -12.39 34.80
CA CYS A 26 14.54 -13.50 35.02
C CYS A 26 13.87 -14.01 33.74
N ILE A 27 13.92 -13.25 32.65
CA ILE A 27 13.46 -13.68 31.32
C ILE A 27 14.62 -13.95 30.36
N GLY A 28 15.84 -14.15 30.90
CA GLY A 28 17.03 -14.48 30.10
C GLY A 28 17.57 -13.33 29.24
N LEU A 29 17.16 -12.08 29.48
CA LEU A 29 17.76 -10.92 28.82
C LEU A 29 18.97 -10.45 29.62
N ASP A 30 20.16 -10.80 29.14
CA ASP A 30 21.40 -10.18 29.55
C ASP A 30 21.52 -8.73 29.01
N GLU A 31 22.61 -8.04 29.36
CA GLU A 31 22.79 -6.64 28.93
C GLU A 31 22.86 -6.48 27.42
N ASP A 32 23.40 -7.47 26.71
CA ASP A 32 23.54 -7.44 25.25
C ASP A 32 22.24 -7.78 24.55
N GLY A 33 21.46 -8.71 25.10
CA GLY A 33 20.07 -8.98 24.72
C GLY A 33 19.18 -7.76 24.92
N TYR A 34 19.33 -7.03 26.03
CA TYR A 34 18.60 -5.78 26.26
C TYR A 34 18.96 -4.69 25.24
N LYS A 35 20.25 -4.52 24.91
CA LYS A 35 20.70 -3.59 23.86
C LYS A 35 20.19 -3.99 22.48
N ALA A 36 20.19 -5.29 22.16
CA ALA A 36 19.68 -5.82 20.90
C ALA A 36 18.16 -5.61 20.75
N VAL A 37 17.39 -5.88 21.80
CA VAL A 37 15.94 -5.60 21.86
C VAL A 37 15.66 -4.11 21.69
N ASN A 38 16.46 -3.25 22.32
CA ASN A 38 16.35 -1.79 22.16
C ASN A 38 16.62 -1.32 20.72
N LYS A 39 17.49 -2.03 19.98
CA LYS A 39 17.81 -1.72 18.58
C LYS A 39 16.75 -2.25 17.60
N LEU A 40 16.22 -3.44 17.84
CA LEU A 40 15.31 -4.15 16.93
C LEU A 40 13.85 -3.64 16.98
N LYS A 41 13.49 -2.79 17.95
CA LYS A 41 12.14 -2.24 18.17
C LYS A 41 11.02 -3.26 18.41
N MET A 42 11.29 -4.55 18.20
CA MET A 42 10.37 -5.67 18.46
C MET A 42 11.11 -6.87 19.04
N PHE A 43 10.53 -7.47 20.09
CA PHE A 43 11.00 -8.71 20.69
C PHE A 43 9.81 -9.66 20.88
N LYS A 44 9.99 -10.93 20.49
CA LYS A 44 9.02 -12.00 20.72
C LYS A 44 9.50 -12.84 21.89
N TYR A 45 8.68 -12.98 22.91
CA TYR A 45 8.92 -13.84 24.06
C TYR A 45 7.78 -14.82 24.23
N ILE A 46 8.08 -16.06 24.60
CA ILE A 46 7.08 -17.07 24.96
C ILE A 46 7.08 -17.18 26.48
N CYS A 47 5.95 -16.90 27.11
CA CYS A 47 5.82 -17.07 28.55
C CYS A 47 5.86 -18.56 28.91
N ASP A 48 6.82 -18.99 29.73
CA ASP A 48 6.96 -20.40 30.11
C ASP A 48 5.75 -20.93 30.88
N GLU A 49 5.04 -20.08 31.62
CA GLU A 49 3.88 -20.48 32.41
C GLU A 49 2.61 -20.66 31.59
N CYS A 50 2.40 -19.86 30.54
CA CYS A 50 1.13 -19.83 29.81
C CYS A 50 1.25 -20.04 28.29
N SER A 51 2.47 -20.23 27.78
CA SER A 51 2.79 -20.41 26.36
C SER A 51 2.31 -19.28 25.43
N VAL A 52 1.92 -18.13 25.99
CA VAL A 52 1.49 -16.97 25.19
C VAL A 52 2.71 -16.28 24.58
N ILE A 53 2.67 -16.07 23.26
CA ILE A 53 3.66 -15.29 22.52
C ILE A 53 3.35 -13.80 22.75
N GLY A 54 4.17 -13.13 23.57
CA GLY A 54 4.15 -11.68 23.71
C GLY A 54 4.99 -11.03 22.62
N VAL A 55 4.39 -10.13 21.83
CA VAL A 55 5.11 -9.25 20.91
C VAL A 55 5.23 -7.88 21.55
N TYR A 56 6.44 -7.49 21.95
CA TYR A 56 6.66 -6.16 22.53
C TYR A 56 7.05 -5.18 21.42
N SER A 57 6.32 -4.07 21.30
CA SER A 57 6.75 -2.91 20.52
C SER A 57 6.96 -1.73 21.48
N LYS A 58 7.95 -0.88 21.18
CA LYS A 58 8.49 0.19 22.04
C LYS A 58 7.47 1.22 22.59
N VAL A 59 6.18 1.13 22.24
CA VAL A 59 5.28 2.29 22.34
C VAL A 59 4.39 2.32 23.58
N ASP A 60 4.10 1.22 24.27
CA ASP A 60 2.87 1.28 25.07
C ASP A 60 2.94 1.89 26.47
N LYS A 61 4.08 1.99 27.18
CA LYS A 61 4.07 2.46 28.60
C LYS A 61 5.32 3.19 29.09
N LEU A 62 5.94 4.04 28.29
CA LEU A 62 6.88 5.05 28.81
C LEU A 62 6.16 6.40 28.83
N CYS A 63 5.72 6.78 30.04
CA CYS A 63 4.92 7.96 30.42
C CYS A 63 4.94 9.16 29.46
N ASP A 64 3.75 9.69 29.17
CA ASP A 64 3.51 11.03 28.62
C ASP A 64 4.35 12.12 29.33
N SER A 65 4.69 11.93 30.61
CA SER A 65 5.55 12.86 31.37
C SER A 65 7.02 12.85 30.91
N LEU A 66 7.55 11.73 30.40
CA LEU A 66 8.94 11.64 29.96
C LEU A 66 9.10 12.16 28.53
N GLU A 67 8.11 11.96 27.66
CA GLU A 67 8.07 12.62 26.34
C GLU A 67 7.86 14.13 26.47
N SER A 68 6.99 14.56 27.40
CA SER A 68 6.85 15.97 27.76
C SER A 68 8.18 16.54 28.26
N CYS A 69 8.83 15.87 29.23
CA CYS A 69 10.11 16.29 29.78
C CYS A 69 11.26 16.28 28.74
N LEU A 70 11.32 15.26 27.87
CA LEU A 70 12.26 15.21 26.75
C LEU A 70 11.98 16.29 25.71
N SER A 71 10.73 16.66 25.49
CA SER A 71 10.36 17.77 24.60
C SER A 71 10.80 19.10 25.18
N THR A 72 10.65 19.32 26.49
CA THR A 72 11.14 20.49 27.22
C THR A 72 12.67 20.54 27.24
N ILE A 73 13.35 19.40 27.49
CA ILE A 73 14.82 19.32 27.47
C ILE A 73 15.36 19.58 26.06
N LYS A 74 14.71 19.06 25.01
CA LYS A 74 15.07 19.36 23.61
C LYS A 74 14.82 20.82 23.25
N GLN A 75 13.72 21.40 23.75
CA GLN A 75 13.40 22.82 23.59
C GLN A 75 14.42 23.72 24.25
N GLN A 76 14.85 23.38 25.47
CA GLN A 76 15.95 24.05 26.15
C GLN A 76 17.28 23.83 25.42
N ALA A 77 17.58 22.61 24.94
CA ALA A 77 18.85 22.28 24.30
C ALA A 77 19.07 22.94 22.92
N GLN A 78 18.02 23.25 22.17
CA GLN A 78 18.12 23.94 20.87
C GLN A 78 17.86 25.44 20.95
N GLN A 79 17.14 25.94 21.97
CA GLN A 79 17.15 27.36 22.33
C GLN A 79 18.58 27.85 22.63
N ILE A 80 19.48 26.95 23.06
CA ILE A 80 20.92 27.22 23.23
C ILE A 80 21.62 27.62 21.93
N GLN A 81 21.20 27.13 20.75
CA GLN A 81 21.94 27.39 19.50
C GLN A 81 21.69 28.81 18.98
N CYS A 82 20.43 29.24 18.83
CA CYS A 82 20.14 30.56 18.26
C CYS A 82 19.79 31.63 19.31
N ASN A 83 19.52 31.26 20.57
CA ASN A 83 19.14 32.16 21.67
C ASN A 83 17.93 33.09 21.35
N GLN A 84 17.12 32.74 20.35
CA GLN A 84 15.91 33.48 19.98
C GLN A 84 14.65 32.78 20.48
N ASN A 85 13.67 33.57 20.92
CA ASN A 85 12.51 33.05 21.65
C ASN A 85 11.21 32.99 20.84
N SER A 86 11.27 33.15 19.52
CA SER A 86 10.07 33.33 18.66
C SER A 86 9.84 32.26 17.61
N HIS A 87 10.48 31.10 17.71
CA HIS A 87 10.24 30.00 16.78
C HIS A 87 10.31 28.64 17.46
N ARG A 88 9.68 27.64 16.83
CA ARG A 88 9.81 26.25 17.25
C ARG A 88 11.15 25.71 16.79
N ILE A 89 11.70 24.80 17.58
CA ILE A 89 12.97 24.12 17.31
C ILE A 89 13.12 23.68 15.85
N ASN A 90 12.12 22.98 15.32
CA ASN A 90 12.15 22.39 13.98
C ASN A 90 12.10 23.45 12.86
N ASP A 91 11.76 24.69 13.21
CA ASP A 91 11.64 25.82 12.30
C ASP A 91 12.86 26.76 12.40
N CYS A 92 13.85 26.43 13.24
CA CYS A 92 15.07 27.22 13.37
C CYS A 92 15.94 27.11 12.11
N LYS A 93 16.01 28.19 11.33
CA LYS A 93 16.94 28.33 10.19
C LYS A 93 18.11 29.26 10.50
N ASN A 94 18.20 29.76 11.72
CA ASN A 94 19.15 30.79 12.09
C ASN A 94 20.50 30.18 12.48
N GLU A 95 21.57 30.89 12.14
CA GLU A 95 22.91 30.54 12.57
C GLU A 95 23.04 30.63 14.10
N THR A 96 24.07 29.96 14.62
CA THR A 96 24.36 30.00 16.06
C THR A 96 24.65 31.45 16.46
N THR A 97 23.84 31.99 17.37
CA THR A 97 23.93 33.39 17.81
C THR A 97 24.27 33.44 19.28
N CYS A 98 25.25 34.25 19.67
CA CYS A 98 25.70 34.36 21.04
C CYS A 98 24.65 35.01 21.94
N GLY A 99 24.29 34.34 23.05
CA GLY A 99 23.35 34.86 24.04
C GLY A 99 23.87 36.05 24.87
N LYS A 100 25.16 36.41 24.73
CA LYS A 100 25.78 37.56 25.42
C LYS A 100 25.84 38.83 24.57
N CYS A 101 26.38 38.73 23.36
CA CYS A 101 26.65 39.89 22.49
C CYS A 101 25.84 39.88 21.17
N ALA A 102 25.01 38.87 20.95
CA ALA A 102 24.21 38.69 19.74
C ALA A 102 25.00 38.55 18.41
N ALA A 103 26.29 38.22 18.46
CA ALA A 103 27.11 37.93 17.28
C ALA A 103 27.08 36.44 16.89
N SER A 104 27.52 36.09 15.68
CA SER A 104 27.49 34.72 15.12
C SER A 104 28.63 33.83 15.66
N HIS A 105 28.55 33.45 16.94
CA HIS A 105 29.43 32.46 17.56
C HIS A 105 28.75 31.82 18.78
N ARG A 106 29.36 30.77 19.36
CA ARG A 106 28.81 30.12 20.57
C ARG A 106 28.95 31.04 21.78
N THR A 107 27.97 30.99 22.68
CA THR A 107 27.98 31.79 23.92
C THR A 107 29.20 31.49 24.81
N SER A 108 29.70 30.25 24.76
CA SER A 108 30.91 29.82 25.48
C SER A 108 32.20 30.45 24.97
N GLU A 109 32.23 30.89 23.71
CA GLU A 109 33.39 31.49 23.04
C GLU A 109 33.35 33.02 23.07
N CYS A 110 32.40 33.61 23.81
CA CYS A 110 32.22 35.06 23.84
C CYS A 110 33.22 35.76 24.77
N GLU A 111 34.11 36.55 24.19
CA GLU A 111 35.02 37.47 24.91
C GLU A 111 34.53 38.93 24.92
N SER A 112 33.42 39.21 24.23
CA SER A 112 32.89 40.58 24.14
C SER A 112 32.37 41.06 25.50
N SER A 113 32.80 42.27 25.88
CA SER A 113 32.25 43.00 27.03
C SER A 113 30.90 43.65 26.73
N VAL A 114 30.51 43.72 25.45
CA VAL A 114 29.25 44.32 25.00
C VAL A 114 28.10 43.35 25.23
N ARG A 115 27.10 43.81 25.98
CA ARG A 115 25.86 43.06 26.22
C ARG A 115 24.84 43.47 25.17
N LYS A 116 24.27 42.50 24.46
CA LYS A 116 23.23 42.75 23.47
C LYS A 116 22.21 41.61 23.46
N CYS A 117 20.96 41.94 23.74
CA CYS A 117 19.86 40.99 23.69
C CYS A 117 19.37 40.85 22.24
N ILE A 118 19.58 39.67 21.65
CA ILE A 118 19.15 39.36 20.28
C ILE A 118 17.62 39.51 20.13
N ASN A 119 16.83 39.11 21.13
CA ASN A 119 15.37 39.16 21.08
C ASN A 119 14.84 40.59 21.06
N CYS A 120 15.39 41.50 21.89
CA CYS A 120 15.04 42.92 21.82
C CYS A 120 15.47 43.54 20.48
N SER A 121 16.66 43.19 19.99
CA SER A 121 17.18 43.69 18.71
C SER A 121 16.28 43.28 17.53
N ILE A 122 15.86 42.02 17.48
CA ILE A 122 14.93 41.53 16.45
C ILE A 122 13.59 42.23 16.57
N ARG A 123 13.05 42.34 17.80
CA ARG A 123 11.74 42.98 17.99
C ARG A 123 11.74 44.44 17.56
N ASN A 124 12.81 45.18 17.86
CA ASN A 124 13.00 46.54 17.38
C ASN A 124 13.02 46.61 15.85
N GLY A 125 13.70 45.66 15.20
CA GLY A 125 13.75 45.58 13.73
C GLY A 125 12.42 45.19 13.08
N SER A 126 11.73 44.18 13.61
CA SER A 126 10.50 43.63 13.02
C SER A 126 9.25 44.47 13.33
N PHE A 127 9.19 45.09 14.50
CA PHE A 127 7.98 45.78 14.99
C PHE A 127 8.19 47.29 15.22
N GLY A 128 9.37 47.83 14.91
CA GLY A 128 9.67 49.25 15.11
C GLY A 128 9.68 49.68 16.58
N THR A 129 9.83 48.75 17.51
CA THR A 129 9.93 49.08 18.94
C THR A 129 11.26 49.77 19.26
N LYS A 130 11.31 50.52 20.37
CA LYS A 130 12.52 51.19 20.86
C LYS A 130 12.97 50.61 22.21
N LEU A 131 13.05 49.28 22.29
CA LEU A 131 13.51 48.60 23.50
C LEU A 131 15.02 48.78 23.66
N ASP A 132 15.49 49.00 24.89
CA ASP A 132 16.91 48.94 25.18
C ASP A 132 17.41 47.49 24.98
N VAL A 133 18.54 47.37 24.29
CA VAL A 133 19.14 46.10 23.89
C VAL A 133 20.32 45.73 24.77
N ASN A 134 20.77 46.58 25.69
CA ASN A 134 22.02 46.41 26.44
C ASN A 134 21.92 45.45 27.63
N TYR A 135 21.24 44.31 27.44
CA TYR A 135 21.03 43.25 28.44
C TYR A 135 21.48 41.90 27.90
N TYR A 136 21.66 40.94 28.80
CA TYR A 136 21.76 39.54 28.39
C TYR A 136 20.40 39.00 27.94
N VAL A 137 20.39 37.94 27.12
CA VAL A 137 19.12 37.33 26.65
C VAL A 137 18.27 36.79 27.80
N ASN A 138 18.90 36.35 28.89
CA ASN A 138 18.26 35.77 30.08
C ASN A 138 18.20 36.76 31.25
N ASP A 139 18.39 38.05 30.99
CA ASP A 139 18.34 39.09 32.02
C ASP A 139 16.90 39.24 32.55
N PRO A 140 16.65 39.17 33.86
CA PRO A 140 15.32 39.36 34.44
C PRO A 140 14.66 40.69 34.06
N ASP A 141 15.47 41.73 33.81
CA ASP A 141 14.99 43.06 33.44
C ASP A 141 14.72 43.19 31.92
N CYS A 142 15.11 42.21 31.11
CA CYS A 142 14.85 42.22 29.68
C CYS A 142 13.33 42.13 29.40
N PRO A 143 12.72 43.11 28.72
CA PRO A 143 11.27 43.11 28.46
C PRO A 143 10.80 41.89 27.65
N CYS A 144 11.61 41.42 26.69
CA CYS A 144 11.31 40.22 25.91
C CYS A 144 11.39 38.95 26.77
N TYR A 145 12.37 38.86 27.68
CA TYR A 145 12.50 37.71 28.59
C TYR A 145 11.34 37.66 29.59
N ARG A 146 10.96 38.80 30.17
CA ARG A 146 9.84 38.90 31.10
C ARG A 146 8.52 38.44 30.48
N LEU A 147 8.24 38.82 29.24
CA LEU A 147 7.03 38.39 28.52
C LEU A 147 6.97 36.88 28.32
N ILE A 148 8.10 36.24 28.06
CA ILE A 148 8.15 34.78 27.90
C ILE A 148 7.92 34.10 29.25
N ARG A 149 8.53 34.60 30.32
CA ARG A 149 8.30 34.09 31.68
C ARG A 149 6.84 34.25 32.11
N GLU A 150 6.20 35.37 31.75
CA GLU A 150 4.77 35.58 31.99
C GLU A 150 3.93 34.61 31.16
N GLN A 151 4.27 34.38 29.89
CA GLN A 151 3.60 33.39 29.05
C GLN A 151 3.76 31.97 29.61
N GLU A 152 4.97 31.58 30.04
CA GLU A 152 5.24 30.29 30.68
C GLU A 152 4.43 30.11 31.97
N LYS A 153 4.26 31.19 32.77
CA LYS A 153 3.40 31.15 33.96
C LYS A 153 1.93 30.95 33.59
N ILE A 154 1.45 31.62 32.56
CA ILE A 154 0.08 31.46 32.05
C ILE A 154 -0.11 30.02 31.55
N ASP A 155 0.83 29.51 30.76
CA ASP A 155 0.78 28.16 30.22
C ASP A 155 0.85 27.10 31.33
N ALA A 156 1.55 27.39 32.44
CA ALA A 156 1.62 26.51 33.61
C ALA A 156 0.40 26.60 34.54
N THR A 157 -0.28 27.74 34.61
CA THR A 157 -1.49 27.90 35.45
C THR A 157 -2.74 27.37 34.76
N PHE A 158 -2.79 27.44 33.42
CA PHE A 158 -3.85 26.82 32.64
C PHE A 158 -3.52 25.35 32.38
N ASP A 159 -3.65 24.52 33.42
CA ASP A 159 -3.86 23.08 33.24
C ASP A 159 -5.26 22.89 32.67
N TYR A 160 -5.43 23.19 31.38
CA TYR A 160 -6.55 22.67 30.63
C TYR A 160 -6.35 21.17 30.63
N SER A 161 -6.96 20.48 31.61
CA SER A 161 -7.28 19.08 31.50
C SER A 161 -8.25 18.95 30.32
N VAL A 162 -7.70 19.00 29.11
CA VAL A 162 -8.46 18.81 27.87
C VAL A 162 -8.93 17.37 27.98
N VAL A 163 -10.19 17.21 28.36
CA VAL A 163 -10.85 15.91 28.39
C VAL A 163 -10.66 15.33 27.00
N LYS A 164 -9.75 14.37 26.87
CA LYS A 164 -9.53 13.66 25.60
C LYS A 164 -10.84 12.93 25.35
N LEU A 165 -11.63 13.44 24.41
CA LEU A 165 -12.84 12.75 23.98
C LEU A 165 -12.45 11.33 23.56
N PRO A 166 -13.25 10.32 23.94
CA PRO A 166 -12.97 8.95 23.53
C PRO A 166 -12.85 8.89 22.01
N ILE A 167 -11.84 8.16 21.53
CA ILE A 167 -11.62 7.97 20.10
C ILE A 167 -12.85 7.23 19.55
N GLN A 168 -13.53 7.84 18.59
CA GLN A 168 -14.65 7.19 17.91
C GLN A 168 -14.10 6.26 16.83
N THR A 169 -14.50 4.99 16.87
CA THR A 169 -14.17 4.00 15.84
C THR A 169 -15.37 3.80 14.92
N LEU A 170 -15.14 3.84 13.61
CA LEU A 170 -16.15 3.54 12.59
C LEU A 170 -15.76 2.24 11.88
N THR A 171 -16.61 1.22 12.00
CA THR A 171 -16.48 -0.03 11.25
C THR A 171 -17.37 0.02 10.01
N TYR A 172 -16.80 -0.16 8.83
CA TYR A 172 -17.51 -0.17 7.56
C TYR A 172 -16.98 -1.30 6.67
N ARG A 173 -17.76 -1.71 5.67
CA ARG A 173 -17.35 -2.71 4.69
C ARG A 173 -16.49 -2.03 3.62
N ASP A 174 -15.23 -2.45 3.46
CA ASP A 174 -14.33 -1.82 2.49
C ASP A 174 -14.44 -2.47 1.12
N TYR A 175 -15.01 -1.73 0.17
CA TYR A 175 -15.15 -2.15 -1.21
C TYR A 175 -13.99 -1.70 -2.10
N TYR A 176 -12.98 -1.01 -1.57
CA TYR A 176 -11.81 -0.61 -2.34
C TYR A 176 -11.09 -1.79 -3.04
N PRO A 177 -10.87 -2.95 -2.40
CA PRO A 177 -10.27 -4.12 -3.05
C PRO A 177 -11.28 -5.00 -3.80
N PHE A 178 -12.54 -4.59 -3.96
CA PHE A 178 -13.59 -5.46 -4.51
C PHE A 178 -13.42 -5.67 -6.01
N ASP A 179 -13.00 -6.88 -6.41
CA ASP A 179 -12.99 -7.31 -7.81
C ASP A 179 -14.28 -8.05 -8.14
N LYS A 180 -15.08 -7.48 -9.05
CA LYS A 180 -16.36 -8.04 -9.51
C LYS A 180 -16.18 -9.45 -10.13
N ASN A 181 -15.07 -9.70 -10.81
CA ASN A 181 -14.83 -10.99 -11.47
C ASN A 181 -14.46 -12.07 -10.45
N GLU A 182 -13.60 -11.75 -9.48
CA GLU A 182 -13.25 -12.72 -8.43
C GLU A 182 -14.45 -13.02 -7.53
N PHE A 183 -15.27 -12.01 -7.22
CA PHE A 183 -16.54 -12.20 -6.52
C PHE A 183 -17.48 -13.13 -7.29
N ALA A 184 -17.63 -12.93 -8.60
CA ALA A 184 -18.50 -13.77 -9.43
C ALA A 184 -18.01 -15.22 -9.50
N ILE A 185 -16.69 -15.44 -9.61
CA ILE A 185 -16.09 -16.78 -9.59
C ILE A 185 -16.41 -17.47 -8.26
N ASP A 186 -16.16 -16.81 -7.13
CA ASP A 186 -16.44 -17.39 -5.81
C ASP A 186 -17.94 -17.62 -5.57
N ALA A 187 -18.80 -16.77 -6.12
CA ALA A 187 -20.24 -16.96 -6.09
C ALA A 187 -20.69 -18.19 -6.89
N VAL A 188 -20.09 -18.46 -8.06
CA VAL A 188 -20.37 -19.66 -8.85
C VAL A 188 -19.89 -20.93 -8.14
N CYS A 189 -18.82 -20.84 -7.35
CA CYS A 189 -18.30 -21.97 -6.57
C CYS A 189 -19.19 -22.40 -5.38
N VAL A 190 -20.19 -21.60 -4.99
CA VAL A 190 -21.16 -22.02 -3.97
C VAL A 190 -22.06 -23.12 -4.53
N ASN A 191 -22.25 -24.19 -3.76
CA ASN A 191 -23.14 -25.28 -4.13
C ASN A 191 -24.62 -24.86 -4.01
N TRP A 192 -25.13 -24.14 -5.01
CA TRP A 192 -26.51 -23.65 -4.99
C TRP A 192 -27.57 -24.76 -5.09
N THR A 193 -27.22 -25.97 -5.54
CA THR A 193 -28.19 -27.08 -5.58
C THR A 193 -28.60 -27.52 -4.18
N PHE A 194 -27.72 -27.34 -3.19
CA PHE A 194 -28.02 -27.61 -1.78
C PHE A 194 -29.23 -26.82 -1.27
N VAL A 195 -29.48 -25.61 -1.81
CA VAL A 195 -30.67 -24.82 -1.47
C VAL A 195 -31.97 -25.54 -1.82
N GLN A 196 -31.97 -26.34 -2.88
CA GLN A 196 -33.16 -27.08 -3.30
C GLN A 196 -33.47 -28.23 -2.33
N GLU A 197 -32.43 -28.84 -1.77
CA GLU A 197 -32.50 -29.98 -0.86
C GLU A 197 -32.96 -29.61 0.56
N LEU A 198 -32.82 -28.34 0.96
CA LEU A 198 -33.25 -27.89 2.28
C LEU A 198 -34.79 -28.00 2.44
N PRO A 199 -35.29 -28.54 3.56
CA PRO A 199 -36.71 -28.87 3.72
C PRO A 199 -37.61 -27.66 3.98
N ASN A 200 -37.11 -26.61 4.64
CA ASN A 200 -37.90 -25.43 4.99
C ASN A 200 -37.38 -24.18 4.28
N ILE A 201 -38.23 -23.15 4.19
CA ILE A 201 -37.90 -21.88 3.53
C ILE A 201 -36.87 -21.09 4.35
N GLU A 202 -36.91 -21.19 5.67
CA GLU A 202 -36.05 -20.44 6.58
C GLU A 202 -34.58 -20.86 6.47
N GLU A 203 -34.29 -22.15 6.40
CA GLU A 203 -32.95 -22.69 6.16
C GLU A 203 -32.43 -22.31 4.78
N LYS A 204 -33.29 -22.27 3.75
CA LYS A 204 -32.90 -21.79 2.42
C LYS A 204 -32.45 -20.34 2.46
N VAL A 205 -33.24 -19.48 3.11
CA VAL A 205 -32.90 -18.07 3.28
C VAL A 205 -31.62 -17.91 4.09
N ASN A 206 -31.49 -18.67 5.19
CA ASN A 206 -30.30 -18.65 6.03
C ASN A 206 -29.04 -19.11 5.27
N PHE A 207 -29.13 -20.17 4.48
CA PHE A 207 -28.03 -20.64 3.64
C PHE A 207 -27.62 -19.57 2.62
N ILE A 208 -28.57 -18.99 1.90
CA ILE A 208 -28.29 -17.95 0.89
C ILE A 208 -27.62 -16.74 1.55
N ASN A 209 -28.19 -16.25 2.65
CA ASN A 209 -27.64 -15.11 3.39
C ASN A 209 -26.22 -15.38 3.89
N ASN A 210 -25.97 -16.57 4.45
CA ASN A 210 -24.66 -16.96 4.94
C ASN A 210 -23.64 -17.13 3.79
N ALA A 211 -24.05 -17.72 2.68
CA ALA A 211 -23.20 -17.87 1.49
C ALA A 211 -22.79 -16.50 0.94
N ILE A 212 -23.76 -15.61 0.72
CA ILE A 212 -23.51 -14.24 0.23
C ILE A 212 -22.62 -13.46 1.20
N LYS A 213 -22.92 -13.53 2.51
CA LYS A 213 -22.13 -12.86 3.54
C LYS A 213 -20.68 -13.36 3.53
N THR A 214 -20.47 -14.66 3.42
CA THR A 214 -19.14 -15.28 3.37
C THR A 214 -18.34 -14.79 2.17
N ILE A 215 -18.96 -14.71 0.99
CA ILE A 215 -18.30 -14.20 -0.22
C ILE A 215 -17.96 -12.71 -0.02
N PHE A 216 -18.88 -11.90 0.51
CA PHE A 216 -18.58 -10.50 0.80
C PHE A 216 -17.47 -10.33 1.83
N ASP A 217 -17.37 -11.18 2.85
CA ASP A 217 -16.31 -11.11 3.86
C ASP A 217 -14.92 -11.36 3.25
N ILE A 218 -14.84 -12.11 2.14
CA ILE A 218 -13.62 -12.31 1.36
C ILE A 218 -13.31 -11.07 0.50
N HIS A 219 -14.29 -10.59 -0.27
CA HIS A 219 -14.07 -9.58 -1.33
C HIS A 219 -14.21 -8.12 -0.88
N ALA A 220 -14.92 -7.89 0.22
CA ALA A 220 -15.13 -6.58 0.82
C ALA A 220 -15.05 -6.71 2.34
N PRO A 221 -13.87 -6.96 2.93
CA PRO A 221 -13.75 -7.19 4.36
C PRO A 221 -14.16 -5.94 5.16
N TYR A 222 -14.63 -6.16 6.39
CA TYR A 222 -14.84 -5.06 7.33
C TYR A 222 -13.51 -4.39 7.68
N ARG A 223 -13.49 -3.07 7.63
CA ARG A 223 -12.40 -2.24 8.13
C ARG A 223 -12.91 -1.33 9.23
N THR A 224 -12.15 -1.25 10.31
CA THR A 224 -12.37 -0.29 11.38
C THR A 224 -11.35 0.82 11.24
N ILE A 225 -11.85 2.05 11.11
CA ILE A 225 -11.01 3.23 11.14
C ILE A 225 -11.27 3.99 12.43
N GLU A 226 -10.20 4.50 13.02
CA GLU A 226 -10.31 5.53 14.05
C GLU A 226 -10.64 6.84 13.36
N LEU A 227 -11.82 7.38 13.66
CA LEU A 227 -12.19 8.71 13.21
C LEU A 227 -11.25 9.69 13.91
N ARG A 228 -10.26 10.18 13.16
CA ARG A 228 -9.38 11.26 13.62
C ARG A 228 -10.26 12.40 14.07
N LYS A 229 -10.05 12.83 15.32
CA LYS A 229 -10.70 13.91 16.10
C LYS A 229 -11.99 14.48 15.48
N PRO A 230 -13.14 14.44 16.20
CA PRO A 230 -14.38 15.05 15.72
C PRO A 230 -14.12 16.48 15.24
N ASN A 231 -14.90 16.91 14.23
CA ASN A 231 -14.79 18.25 13.65
C ASN A 231 -14.61 19.25 14.80
N LYS A 232 -13.49 19.99 14.76
CA LYS A 232 -13.16 20.96 15.80
C LYS A 232 -14.41 21.83 16.01
N PRO A 233 -14.97 21.94 17.22
CA PRO A 233 -16.28 22.57 17.43
C PRO A 233 -16.32 24.03 16.98
N TYR A 234 -15.15 24.67 16.89
CA TYR A 234 -14.97 26.02 16.37
C TYR A 234 -14.84 26.11 14.85
N ILE A 235 -14.79 24.99 14.12
CA ILE A 235 -14.84 24.94 12.66
C ILE A 235 -16.30 24.71 12.27
N THR A 236 -17.06 25.80 12.28
CA THR A 236 -18.45 25.81 11.78
C THR A 236 -18.48 25.55 10.28
N GLU A 237 -19.63 25.13 9.76
CA GLU A 237 -19.83 24.92 8.32
C GLU A 237 -19.45 26.17 7.50
N THR A 238 -19.76 27.36 8.01
CA THR A 238 -19.34 28.65 7.44
C THR A 238 -17.81 28.80 7.36
N ILE A 239 -17.08 28.42 8.42
CA ILE A 239 -15.60 28.48 8.42
C ILE A 239 -15.02 27.45 7.45
N GLN A 240 -15.65 26.28 7.33
CA GLN A 240 -15.26 25.29 6.32
C GLN A 240 -15.48 25.83 4.91
N GLU A 241 -16.62 26.45 4.65
CA GLU A 241 -16.96 27.04 3.35
C GLU A 241 -15.98 28.17 2.98
N ILE A 242 -15.69 29.09 3.92
CA ILE A 242 -14.66 30.12 3.73
C ILE A 242 -13.29 29.49 3.44
N SER A 243 -12.93 28.43 4.16
CA SER A 243 -11.66 27.72 3.95
C SER A 243 -11.59 27.05 2.58
N ARG A 244 -12.69 26.41 2.14
CA ARG A 244 -12.83 25.85 0.80
C ARG A 244 -12.66 26.95 -0.25
N HIS A 245 -13.36 28.08 -0.11
CA HIS A 245 -13.26 29.20 -1.03
C HIS A 245 -11.87 29.86 -1.07
N LYS A 246 -11.13 29.91 0.05
CA LYS A 246 -9.75 30.43 0.05
C LYS A 246 -8.78 29.52 -0.69
N HIS A 247 -8.92 28.20 -0.57
CA HIS A 247 -8.00 27.24 -1.18
C HIS A 247 -8.38 26.84 -2.61
N TYR A 248 -9.65 27.01 -2.99
CA TYR A 248 -10.16 26.65 -4.31
C TYR A 248 -9.49 27.39 -5.48
N PRO A 249 -9.34 28.74 -5.50
CA PRO A 249 -8.74 29.43 -6.63
C PRO A 249 -7.24 29.13 -6.75
N VAL A 250 -6.51 29.05 -5.63
CA VAL A 250 -5.07 28.78 -5.61
C VAL A 250 -4.76 27.39 -6.17
N ASN A 251 -5.48 26.36 -5.73
CA ASN A 251 -5.26 24.99 -6.21
C ASN A 251 -5.72 24.81 -7.66
N THR A 252 -6.79 25.47 -8.08
CA THR A 252 -7.28 25.38 -9.47
C THR A 252 -6.31 26.06 -10.44
N GLN A 253 -5.73 27.20 -10.05
CA GLN A 253 -4.75 27.92 -10.87
C GLN A 253 -3.41 27.18 -10.92
N GLN A 254 -2.93 26.65 -9.79
CA GLN A 254 -1.71 25.81 -9.76
C GLN A 254 -1.88 24.51 -10.55
N LYS A 255 -3.06 23.87 -10.47
CA LYS A 255 -3.36 22.67 -11.26
C LYS A 255 -3.41 22.99 -12.76
N LYS A 256 -4.02 24.11 -13.16
CA LYS A 256 -3.99 24.59 -14.55
C LYS A 256 -2.57 24.86 -15.04
N GLN A 257 -1.74 25.56 -14.25
CA GLN A 257 -0.33 25.81 -14.59
C GLN A 257 0.46 24.50 -14.71
N THR A 258 0.23 23.54 -13.82
CA THR A 258 0.88 22.23 -13.85
C THR A 258 0.48 21.43 -15.10
N GLU A 259 -0.80 21.44 -15.49
CA GLU A 259 -1.25 20.75 -16.70
C GLU A 259 -0.73 21.44 -17.98
N ILE A 260 -0.62 22.77 -18.00
CA ILE A 260 0.03 23.52 -19.10
C ILE A 260 1.51 23.15 -19.21
N LEU A 261 2.22 23.04 -18.09
CA LEU A 261 3.63 22.62 -18.09
C LEU A 261 3.78 21.17 -18.57
N LYS A 262 2.90 20.27 -18.15
CA LYS A 262 2.90 18.87 -18.61
C LYS A 262 2.61 18.77 -20.11
N SER A 263 1.66 19.55 -20.63
CA SER A 263 1.34 19.52 -22.06
C SER A 263 2.49 20.10 -22.89
N ALA A 264 3.10 21.20 -22.46
CA ALA A 264 4.29 21.77 -23.09
C ALA A 264 5.46 20.76 -23.13
N PHE A 265 5.68 20.03 -22.02
CA PHE A 265 6.70 19.00 -21.95
C PHE A 265 6.43 17.83 -22.92
N ARG A 266 5.18 17.38 -23.05
CA ARG A 266 4.80 16.34 -24.01
C ARG A 266 5.02 16.78 -25.46
N ILE A 267 4.73 18.04 -25.79
CA ILE A 267 4.98 18.61 -27.12
C ILE A 267 6.48 18.63 -27.41
N SER A 268 7.30 19.07 -26.44
CA SER A 268 8.76 19.07 -26.56
C SER A 268 9.34 17.67 -26.84
N LEU A 269 8.88 16.66 -26.10
CA LEU A 269 9.28 15.26 -26.31
C LEU A 269 8.86 14.74 -27.69
N CYS A 270 7.66 15.09 -28.15
CA CYS A 270 7.19 14.70 -29.48
C CYS A 270 8.05 15.34 -30.59
N SER A 271 8.42 16.62 -30.43
CA SER A 271 9.31 17.31 -31.36
C SER A 271 10.72 16.71 -31.40
N GLN A 272 11.27 16.31 -30.25
CA GLN A 272 12.57 15.62 -30.19
C GLN A 272 12.52 14.27 -30.91
N ASN A 273 11.50 13.46 -30.63
CA ASN A 273 11.34 12.17 -31.31
C ASN A 273 11.17 12.32 -32.82
N TYR A 274 10.47 13.37 -33.28
CA TYR A 274 10.32 13.66 -34.71
C TYR A 274 11.65 14.06 -35.37
N ILE A 275 12.47 14.87 -34.69
CA ILE A 275 13.81 15.23 -35.17
C ILE A 275 14.71 13.99 -35.25
N GLU A 276 14.67 13.12 -34.23
CA GLU A 276 15.44 11.87 -34.23
C GLU A 276 15.02 10.93 -35.36
N GLN A 277 13.71 10.80 -35.63
CA GLN A 277 13.20 9.99 -36.73
C GLN A 277 13.60 10.56 -38.11
N ASN A 278 13.53 11.87 -38.31
CA ASN A 278 13.95 12.50 -39.56
C ASN A 278 15.47 12.38 -39.79
N ASN A 279 16.28 12.56 -38.74
CA ASN A 279 17.72 12.37 -38.82
C ASN A 279 18.08 10.91 -39.14
N ALA A 280 17.36 9.95 -38.58
CA ALA A 280 17.52 8.53 -38.90
C ALA A 280 17.11 8.20 -40.34
N SER A 281 16.06 8.84 -40.87
CA SER A 281 15.65 8.69 -42.27
C SER A 281 16.68 9.27 -43.23
N CYS A 282 17.19 10.48 -42.96
CA CYS A 282 18.20 11.13 -43.79
C CYS A 282 19.53 10.37 -43.80
N SER A 283 19.94 9.80 -42.65
CA SER A 283 21.14 8.96 -42.58
C SER A 283 21.01 7.68 -43.42
N LYS A 284 19.80 7.10 -43.53
CA LYS A 284 19.55 5.95 -44.39
C LYS A 284 19.62 6.31 -45.87
N GLU A 285 19.06 7.45 -46.27
CA GLU A 285 19.14 7.93 -47.65
C GLU A 285 20.58 8.22 -48.07
N ILE A 286 21.37 8.90 -47.22
CA ILE A 286 22.79 9.17 -47.47
C ILE A 286 23.58 7.86 -47.62
N ASN A 287 23.37 6.89 -46.73
CA ASN A 287 24.08 5.60 -46.83
C ASN A 287 23.67 4.83 -48.10
N THR A 288 22.39 4.87 -48.48
CA THR A 288 21.94 4.23 -49.73
C THR A 288 22.55 4.90 -50.97
N GLU A 289 22.74 6.22 -50.94
CA GLU A 289 23.36 6.97 -52.04
C GLU A 289 24.88 6.73 -52.10
N VAL A 290 25.55 6.59 -50.95
CA VAL A 290 26.95 6.18 -50.86
C VAL A 290 27.14 4.76 -51.40
N ASP A 291 26.28 3.81 -51.03
CA ASP A 291 26.33 2.43 -51.53
C ASP A 291 26.16 2.38 -53.07
N MET A 292 25.28 3.22 -53.64
CA MET A 292 25.10 3.34 -55.10
C MET A 292 26.30 4.01 -55.81
N LEU A 293 27.07 4.86 -55.11
CA LEU A 293 28.27 5.49 -55.65
C LEU A 293 29.49 4.57 -55.57
N GLU A 294 29.58 3.72 -54.54
CA GLU A 294 30.61 2.69 -54.45
C GLU A 294 30.47 1.67 -55.59
N ASP A 295 29.25 1.27 -55.96
CA ASP A 295 28.97 0.37 -57.09
C ASP A 295 29.31 0.98 -58.48
N ASN A 296 29.43 2.30 -58.60
CA ASN A 296 29.76 2.98 -59.86
C ASN A 296 31.25 3.35 -59.99
N SER A 297 32.09 3.00 -59.02
CA SER A 297 33.51 3.34 -58.98
C SER A 297 34.43 2.30 -59.65
N HIS A 298 34.04 1.74 -60.79
CA HIS A 298 34.94 0.95 -61.65
C HIS A 298 35.55 1.81 -62.76
N PHE A 299 36.48 2.72 -62.44
CA PHE A 299 37.70 3.03 -63.24
C PHE A 299 38.57 4.14 -62.60
N VAL A 300 39.38 3.84 -61.58
CA VAL A 300 40.73 4.41 -61.41
C VAL A 300 41.61 3.36 -60.74
N THR A 301 42.79 3.15 -61.32
CA THR A 301 43.74 2.07 -61.06
C THR A 301 44.53 2.19 -59.76
N ALA A 302 44.77 1.02 -59.14
CA ALA A 302 46.00 0.52 -58.52
C ALA A 302 46.71 1.37 -57.45
N GLU A 303 46.68 0.91 -56.18
CA GLU A 303 47.77 0.20 -55.48
C GLU A 303 47.66 0.35 -53.95
N ASN A 304 47.94 -0.76 -53.25
CA ASN A 304 48.32 -0.90 -51.83
C ASN A 304 47.23 -0.92 -50.74
N LEU A 305 47.06 -2.13 -50.17
CA LEU A 305 47.51 -2.52 -48.81
C LEU A 305 46.48 -3.39 -48.07
N ALA A 306 46.94 -4.60 -47.74
CA ALA A 306 46.32 -5.68 -46.98
C ALA A 306 45.70 -5.29 -45.62
N ILE A 307 44.80 -6.13 -45.09
CA ILE A 307 45.01 -6.98 -43.87
C ILE A 307 43.69 -7.60 -43.35
N ASN A 308 43.66 -8.94 -43.42
CA ASN A 308 43.25 -9.96 -42.44
C ASN A 308 41.83 -10.15 -41.82
N THR A 309 41.43 -11.43 -41.94
CA THR A 309 40.88 -12.38 -40.93
C THR A 309 39.42 -12.23 -40.47
N THR A 310 38.47 -13.09 -40.90
CA THR A 310 38.15 -14.50 -40.49
C THR A 310 37.66 -14.69 -39.05
N PHE A 311 36.41 -15.14 -38.89
CA PHE A 311 36.06 -16.17 -37.90
C PHE A 311 34.81 -16.94 -38.37
N GLU A 312 34.89 -18.27 -38.28
CA GLU A 312 34.01 -19.26 -38.88
C GLU A 312 33.44 -20.16 -37.76
N LEU A 313 32.28 -20.78 -38.04
CA LEU A 313 31.78 -22.07 -37.52
C LEU A 313 31.21 -22.12 -36.06
N HIS A 314 30.24 -22.98 -35.70
CA HIS A 314 29.60 -24.14 -36.33
C HIS A 314 28.23 -24.42 -35.68
N SER A 315 27.40 -25.16 -36.42
CA SER A 315 26.11 -25.80 -36.10
C SER A 315 26.22 -27.03 -35.18
N ASP A 316 25.11 -27.43 -34.55
CA ASP A 316 24.47 -28.76 -34.67
C ASP A 316 23.49 -29.03 -33.50
N PHE A 317 22.24 -29.43 -33.79
CA PHE A 317 21.46 -30.45 -33.02
C PHE A 317 20.19 -30.85 -33.82
N PRO A 318 19.78 -32.15 -33.85
CA PRO A 318 18.76 -32.65 -34.78
C PRO A 318 17.37 -32.77 -34.16
N LEU A 319 16.37 -32.56 -35.03
CA LEU A 319 14.96 -32.90 -34.86
C LEU A 319 14.74 -34.43 -34.95
N ASN A 320 14.00 -35.00 -34.00
CA ASN A 320 13.15 -36.21 -34.09
C ASN A 320 12.50 -36.42 -32.71
N SER A 321 11.24 -36.81 -32.49
CA SER A 321 10.17 -37.34 -33.36
C SER A 321 8.84 -37.14 -32.59
N TYR A 322 7.85 -36.53 -33.23
CA TYR A 322 6.50 -36.34 -32.68
C TYR A 322 5.72 -37.67 -32.79
N ASN A 323 5.15 -38.16 -31.68
CA ASN A 323 4.19 -39.28 -31.69
C ASN A 323 2.76 -38.74 -31.45
N PRO A 324 1.90 -38.63 -32.48
CA PRO A 324 0.56 -38.06 -32.35
C PRO A 324 -0.45 -38.97 -31.62
N ASN A 325 -0.09 -40.22 -31.31
CA ASN A 325 -1.05 -41.23 -30.82
C ASN A 325 -1.21 -41.29 -29.29
N MET A 326 -0.55 -40.43 -28.52
CA MET A 326 -0.68 -40.43 -27.06
C MET A 326 -2.07 -39.93 -26.58
N PHE A 327 -2.74 -39.10 -27.38
CA PHE A 327 -4.08 -38.56 -27.07
C PHE A 327 -5.23 -39.55 -27.29
N LEU A 328 -5.08 -40.50 -28.21
CA LEU A 328 -6.08 -41.55 -28.46
C LEU A 328 -6.20 -42.55 -27.29
N HIS A 329 -5.17 -42.64 -26.44
CA HIS A 329 -5.23 -43.46 -25.22
C HIS A 329 -5.98 -42.78 -24.07
N LEU A 330 -6.11 -41.45 -24.06
CA LEU A 330 -6.84 -40.71 -23.02
C LEU A 330 -8.33 -40.55 -23.35
N GLN A 331 -8.71 -40.43 -24.62
CA GLN A 331 -10.12 -40.33 -25.03
C GLN A 331 -10.91 -41.63 -24.85
N ASN A 332 -10.23 -42.78 -24.80
CA ASN A 332 -10.83 -44.10 -24.55
C ASN A 332 -10.62 -44.59 -23.11
N TYR A 333 -10.16 -43.72 -22.21
CA TYR A 333 -9.90 -44.11 -20.83
C TYR A 333 -11.21 -44.09 -20.04
N ASP A 334 -11.67 -45.28 -19.66
CA ASP A 334 -12.87 -45.49 -18.85
C ASP A 334 -12.69 -44.87 -17.46
N THR A 335 -13.25 -43.66 -17.26
CA THR A 335 -13.15 -42.88 -16.02
C THR A 335 -13.89 -43.53 -14.84
N SER A 336 -14.75 -44.54 -15.10
CA SER A 336 -15.40 -45.32 -14.05
C SER A 336 -14.44 -46.22 -13.27
N LYS A 337 -13.20 -46.40 -13.76
CA LYS A 337 -12.15 -47.23 -13.12
C LYS A 337 -11.15 -46.44 -12.28
N ILE A 338 -11.30 -45.12 -12.15
CA ILE A 338 -10.40 -44.28 -11.34
C ILE A 338 -10.89 -44.27 -9.87
N GLU A 339 -10.86 -45.44 -9.22
CA GLU A 339 -10.81 -45.53 -7.76
C GLU A 339 -9.35 -45.40 -7.32
N THR A 340 -8.82 -44.18 -7.35
CA THR A 340 -7.47 -43.90 -6.84
C THR A 340 -7.55 -43.12 -5.54
N SER A 341 -6.76 -43.54 -4.55
CA SER A 341 -6.62 -42.85 -3.26
C SER A 341 -6.31 -41.36 -3.43
N HIS A 342 -6.68 -40.56 -2.42
CA HIS A 342 -6.50 -39.11 -2.40
C HIS A 342 -5.07 -38.67 -2.79
N ASP A 343 -4.06 -39.38 -2.29
CA ASP A 343 -2.65 -39.10 -2.56
C ASP A 343 -2.29 -39.25 -4.05
N LYS A 344 -2.89 -40.22 -4.75
CA LYS A 344 -2.67 -40.41 -6.19
C LYS A 344 -3.31 -39.29 -7.03
N LYS A 345 -4.42 -38.71 -6.56
CA LYS A 345 -5.06 -37.54 -7.21
C LYS A 345 -4.20 -36.29 -7.07
N ILE A 346 -3.55 -36.08 -5.91
CA ILE A 346 -2.61 -34.97 -5.70
C ILE A 346 -1.40 -35.10 -6.64
N VAL A 347 -0.78 -36.28 -6.71
CA VAL A 347 0.37 -36.53 -7.60
C VAL A 347 -0.01 -36.26 -9.06
N LEU A 348 -1.19 -36.69 -9.51
CA LEU A 348 -1.68 -36.42 -10.87
C LEU A 348 -1.79 -34.92 -11.16
N VAL A 349 -2.35 -34.13 -10.22
CA VAL A 349 -2.49 -32.68 -10.37
C VAL A 349 -1.12 -31.99 -10.43
N GLU A 350 -0.16 -32.42 -9.62
CA GLU A 350 1.20 -31.88 -9.64
C GLU A 350 1.96 -32.21 -10.93
N GLU A 351 1.82 -33.43 -11.45
CA GLU A 351 2.42 -33.81 -12.74
C GLU A 351 1.81 -33.05 -13.91
N LEU A 352 0.49 -32.87 -13.91
CA LEU A 352 -0.21 -32.04 -14.90
C LEU A 352 0.26 -30.58 -14.85
N GLN A 353 0.41 -30.02 -13.66
CA GLN A 353 0.91 -28.65 -13.50
C GLN A 353 2.35 -28.52 -14.03
N LYS A 354 3.21 -29.51 -13.75
CA LYS A 354 4.58 -29.56 -14.29
C LYS A 354 4.59 -29.70 -15.81
N TRP A 355 3.70 -30.51 -16.37
CA TRP A 355 3.58 -30.71 -17.81
C TRP A 355 3.11 -29.44 -18.52
N VAL A 356 2.05 -28.78 -18.02
CA VAL A 356 1.55 -27.51 -18.57
C VAL A 356 2.61 -26.40 -18.48
N SER A 357 3.43 -26.39 -17.42
CA SER A 357 4.50 -25.38 -17.28
C SER A 357 5.69 -25.60 -18.20
N LYS A 358 5.88 -26.82 -18.73
CA LYS A 358 7.02 -27.20 -19.59
C LYS A 358 6.70 -27.18 -21.08
N ASN A 359 5.43 -27.28 -21.44
CA ASN A 359 5.00 -27.37 -22.83
C ASN A 359 4.27 -26.09 -23.23
N ASP A 360 4.39 -25.70 -24.51
CA ASP A 360 3.64 -24.57 -25.07
C ASP A 360 2.20 -25.03 -25.38
N VAL A 361 1.41 -25.15 -24.31
CA VAL A 361 0.06 -25.73 -24.36
C VAL A 361 -0.93 -24.67 -24.83
N ASN A 362 -1.55 -24.88 -26.00
CA ASN A 362 -2.62 -24.01 -26.46
C ASN A 362 -3.85 -24.04 -25.52
N SER A 363 -4.65 -22.97 -25.57
CA SER A 363 -5.85 -22.76 -24.75
C SER A 363 -6.91 -23.87 -24.87
N ASN A 364 -7.00 -24.58 -26.00
CA ASN A 364 -7.96 -25.67 -26.19
C ASN A 364 -7.60 -26.92 -25.38
N HIS A 365 -6.32 -27.30 -25.32
CA HIS A 365 -5.87 -28.43 -24.51
C HIS A 365 -6.05 -28.17 -23.02
N VAL A 366 -5.89 -26.91 -22.57
CA VAL A 366 -6.15 -26.50 -21.19
C VAL A 366 -7.63 -26.65 -20.84
N MET A 367 -8.54 -26.31 -21.75
CA MET A 367 -9.98 -26.45 -21.55
C MET A 367 -10.43 -27.91 -21.49
N GLU A 368 -9.91 -28.77 -22.36
CA GLU A 368 -10.18 -30.21 -22.31
C GLU A 368 -9.68 -30.84 -21.00
N LEU A 369 -8.46 -30.48 -20.56
CA LEU A 369 -7.91 -30.91 -19.28
C LEU A 369 -8.76 -30.44 -18.09
N LEU A 370 -9.20 -29.17 -18.09
CA LEU A 370 -10.08 -28.65 -17.05
C LEU A 370 -11.42 -29.39 -17.01
N HIS A 371 -12.00 -29.71 -18.17
CA HIS A 371 -13.27 -30.42 -18.25
C HIS A 371 -13.19 -31.86 -17.72
N ILE A 372 -12.06 -32.53 -17.96
CA ILE A 372 -11.77 -33.87 -17.45
C ILE A 372 -11.53 -33.85 -15.92
N LEU A 373 -10.86 -32.81 -15.41
CA LEU A 373 -10.46 -32.72 -14.00
C LEU A 373 -11.52 -32.08 -13.09
N HIS A 374 -12.43 -31.27 -13.63
CA HIS A 374 -13.44 -30.52 -12.86
C HIS A 374 -14.23 -31.38 -11.85
N PRO A 375 -14.71 -32.60 -12.18
CA PRO A 375 -15.42 -33.45 -11.21
C PRO A 375 -14.55 -33.92 -10.03
N HIS A 376 -13.22 -33.93 -10.20
CA HIS A 376 -12.26 -34.46 -9.23
C HIS A 376 -11.59 -33.37 -8.38
N LEU A 377 -11.59 -32.11 -8.85
CA LEU A 377 -10.98 -30.97 -8.18
C LEU A 377 -11.77 -30.45 -6.96
N ASN A 378 -13.04 -30.85 -6.81
CA ASN A 378 -13.89 -30.48 -5.67
C ASN A 378 -13.37 -30.94 -4.30
N PHE A 379 -12.34 -31.81 -4.25
CA PHE A 379 -11.76 -32.33 -3.01
C PHE A 379 -10.41 -31.70 -2.62
N LEU A 380 -9.86 -30.73 -3.38
CA LEU A 380 -8.52 -30.14 -3.14
C LEU A 380 -8.51 -28.61 -3.31
N PRO A 381 -9.05 -27.84 -2.34
CA PRO A 381 -9.35 -26.42 -2.52
C PRO A 381 -8.12 -25.52 -2.74
N MET A 382 -6.95 -25.85 -2.20
CA MET A 382 -5.76 -25.00 -2.34
C MET A 382 -5.01 -25.21 -3.67
N GLN A 383 -4.86 -26.46 -4.10
CA GLN A 383 -4.13 -26.83 -5.32
C GLN A 383 -4.98 -26.55 -6.57
N ALA A 384 -6.30 -26.78 -6.50
CA ALA A 384 -7.24 -26.39 -7.55
C ALA A 384 -7.22 -24.87 -7.80
N ARG A 385 -7.12 -24.04 -6.76
CA ARG A 385 -6.99 -22.58 -6.91
C ARG A 385 -5.72 -22.17 -7.64
N THR A 386 -4.58 -22.81 -7.35
CA THR A 386 -3.32 -22.52 -8.04
C THR A 386 -3.37 -22.90 -9.51
N LEU A 387 -3.91 -24.09 -9.82
CA LEU A 387 -4.08 -24.55 -11.20
C LEU A 387 -5.04 -23.64 -11.97
N MET A 388 -6.19 -23.29 -11.38
CA MET A 388 -7.17 -22.39 -11.98
C MET A 388 -6.61 -20.98 -12.23
N LYS A 389 -5.77 -20.45 -11.33
CA LYS A 389 -5.06 -19.18 -11.53
C LYS A 389 -4.08 -19.26 -12.70
N THR A 390 -3.34 -20.37 -12.83
CA THR A 390 -2.42 -20.59 -13.96
C THR A 390 -3.18 -20.72 -15.28
N CYS A 391 -4.25 -21.51 -15.33
CA CYS A 391 -5.10 -21.63 -16.51
C CYS A 391 -5.74 -20.29 -16.90
N SER A 392 -6.25 -19.53 -15.91
CA SER A 392 -6.82 -18.19 -16.16
C SER A 392 -5.80 -17.21 -16.74
N ARG A 393 -4.53 -17.27 -16.31
CA ARG A 393 -3.45 -16.45 -16.90
C ARG A 393 -3.18 -16.82 -18.37
N ILE A 394 -3.13 -18.12 -18.68
CA ILE A 394 -2.94 -18.63 -20.06
C ILE A 394 -4.13 -18.24 -20.95
N MET A 395 -5.36 -18.30 -20.43
CA MET A 395 -6.56 -17.90 -21.17
C MET A 395 -6.64 -16.38 -21.41
N LYS A 396 -6.09 -15.56 -20.50
CA LYS A 396 -6.05 -14.09 -20.66
C LYS A 396 -5.05 -13.61 -21.71
N SER A 397 -4.03 -14.40 -22.05
CA SER A 397 -3.05 -14.06 -23.08
C SER A 397 -3.51 -14.38 -24.52
N ASP A 398 -4.58 -15.16 -24.70
CA ASP A 398 -5.02 -15.61 -26.02
C ASP A 398 -6.25 -14.83 -26.52
N SER A 399 -6.06 -14.00 -27.55
CA SER A 399 -7.08 -13.09 -28.11
C SER A 399 -8.31 -13.82 -28.69
N MET A 400 -8.14 -15.07 -29.13
CA MET A 400 -9.22 -15.94 -29.60
C MET A 400 -10.15 -16.39 -28.46
N THR A 401 -9.62 -16.49 -27.24
CA THR A 401 -10.40 -16.92 -26.06
C THR A 401 -11.31 -15.80 -25.55
N LYS A 402 -10.89 -14.54 -25.68
CA LYS A 402 -11.73 -13.37 -25.38
C LYS A 402 -12.99 -13.33 -26.26
N MET A 403 -12.83 -13.55 -27.57
CA MET A 403 -13.95 -13.57 -28.51
C MET A 403 -14.95 -14.72 -28.22
N ARG A 404 -14.46 -15.88 -27.80
CA ARG A 404 -15.31 -17.02 -27.39
C ARG A 404 -15.98 -16.79 -26.03
N TYR A 405 -15.32 -16.11 -25.09
CA TYR A 405 -15.92 -15.73 -23.81
C TYR A 405 -17.07 -14.74 -24.00
N ASP A 406 -16.93 -13.78 -24.90
CA ASP A 406 -17.99 -12.84 -25.25
C ASP A 406 -19.18 -13.56 -25.92
N GLN A 407 -18.91 -14.55 -26.78
CA GLN A 407 -19.94 -15.41 -27.37
C GLN A 407 -20.66 -16.29 -26.34
N LEU A 408 -19.93 -16.84 -25.36
CA LEU A 408 -20.50 -17.64 -24.27
C LEU A 408 -21.32 -16.78 -23.30
N THR A 409 -20.86 -15.56 -23.05
CA THR A 409 -21.57 -14.55 -22.24
C THR A 409 -22.89 -14.19 -22.92
N LYS A 410 -22.86 -13.90 -24.23
CA LYS A 410 -24.06 -13.62 -25.03
C LYS A 410 -25.03 -14.80 -25.11
N LEU A 411 -24.52 -16.03 -25.27
CA LEU A 411 -25.36 -17.23 -25.24
C LEU A 411 -26.03 -17.43 -23.87
N ASN A 412 -25.33 -17.14 -22.77
CA ASN A 412 -25.90 -17.19 -21.43
C ASN A 412 -26.93 -16.08 -21.22
N GLU A 413 -26.68 -14.86 -21.71
CA GLU A 413 -27.63 -13.74 -21.71
C GLU A 413 -28.91 -14.07 -22.48
N ASP A 414 -28.80 -14.66 -23.67
CA ASP A 414 -29.94 -15.06 -24.51
C ASP A 414 -30.74 -16.21 -23.87
N ARG A 415 -30.06 -17.20 -23.27
CA ARG A 415 -30.71 -18.28 -22.51
C ARG A 415 -31.38 -17.77 -21.23
N LEU A 416 -30.83 -16.73 -20.61
CA LEU A 416 -31.41 -16.08 -19.43
C LEU A 416 -32.59 -15.16 -19.79
N ALA A 417 -32.59 -14.57 -20.98
CA ALA A 417 -33.70 -13.76 -21.51
C ALA A 417 -34.91 -14.62 -21.92
N ALA A 418 -34.68 -15.85 -22.39
CA ALA A 418 -35.73 -16.78 -22.84
C ALA A 418 -36.55 -17.42 -21.69
N ILE A 419 -36.10 -17.35 -20.43
CA ILE A 419 -36.77 -17.98 -19.29
C ILE A 419 -37.77 -16.99 -18.68
N GLY A 420 -38.91 -16.82 -19.35
CA GLY A 420 -40.10 -16.17 -18.81
C GLY A 420 -40.97 -17.18 -18.06
N GLY A 421 -41.19 -16.98 -16.76
CA GLY A 421 -42.06 -17.83 -15.95
C GLY A 421 -42.51 -17.17 -14.64
N THR A 422 -43.57 -17.66 -14.01
CA THR A 422 -44.17 -17.11 -12.78
C THR A 422 -43.79 -17.88 -11.50
N SER A 423 -42.90 -18.88 -11.59
CA SER A 423 -42.47 -19.70 -10.45
C SER A 423 -41.52 -18.97 -9.49
N ILE A 424 -41.38 -19.48 -8.27
CA ILE A 424 -40.42 -19.01 -7.26
C ILE A 424 -38.99 -18.97 -7.82
N ASP A 425 -38.60 -19.93 -8.66
CA ASP A 425 -37.30 -19.92 -9.33
C ASP A 425 -37.12 -18.73 -10.29
N SER A 426 -38.19 -18.32 -10.95
CA SER A 426 -38.19 -17.10 -11.78
C SER A 426 -38.11 -15.83 -10.94
N LEU A 427 -38.73 -15.81 -9.75
CA LEU A 427 -38.62 -14.70 -8.81
C LEU A 427 -37.19 -14.61 -8.25
N THR A 428 -36.60 -15.72 -7.81
CA THR A 428 -35.22 -15.80 -7.31
C THR A 428 -34.21 -15.38 -8.38
N ARG A 429 -34.39 -15.82 -9.64
CA ARG A 429 -33.54 -15.37 -10.76
C ARG A 429 -33.74 -13.90 -11.10
N ARG A 430 -34.95 -13.35 -10.98
CA ARG A 430 -35.20 -11.90 -11.15
C ARG A 430 -34.59 -11.07 -10.03
N ILE A 431 -34.59 -11.57 -8.79
CA ILE A 431 -33.91 -10.93 -7.65
C ILE A 431 -32.39 -10.97 -7.84
N LEU A 432 -31.81 -12.11 -8.22
CA LEU A 432 -30.38 -12.20 -8.56
C LEU A 432 -30.02 -11.31 -9.75
N LYS A 433 -30.85 -11.26 -10.80
CA LYS A 433 -30.68 -10.34 -11.93
C LYS A 433 -30.73 -8.88 -11.46
N TYR A 434 -31.70 -8.50 -10.63
CA TYR A 434 -31.80 -7.15 -10.08
C TYR A 434 -30.59 -6.78 -9.20
N VAL A 435 -30.09 -7.71 -8.38
CA VAL A 435 -28.90 -7.49 -7.53
C VAL A 435 -27.62 -7.38 -8.36
N LEU A 436 -27.50 -8.17 -9.44
CA LEU A 436 -26.28 -8.25 -10.25
C LEU A 436 -26.25 -7.22 -11.40
N SER A 437 -27.40 -6.84 -11.96
CA SER A 437 -27.49 -5.99 -13.16
C SER A 437 -27.89 -4.54 -12.89
N ASN A 438 -28.27 -4.20 -11.66
CA ASN A 438 -28.78 -2.86 -11.36
C ASN A 438 -27.71 -2.04 -10.61
N GLU A 439 -27.01 -1.17 -11.34
CA GLU A 439 -26.10 -0.17 -10.76
C GLU A 439 -26.82 0.67 -9.69
N VAL A 440 -28.13 0.90 -9.84
CA VAL A 440 -28.98 1.62 -8.88
C VAL A 440 -29.06 0.90 -7.53
N GLY A 441 -29.07 -0.44 -7.50
CA GLY A 441 -29.06 -1.20 -6.23
C GLY A 441 -27.72 -1.12 -5.49
N MET A 442 -26.61 -1.01 -6.24
CA MET A 442 -25.29 -0.74 -5.67
C MET A 442 -25.12 0.74 -5.26
N LEU A 443 -25.75 1.67 -5.98
CA LEU A 443 -25.67 3.11 -5.74
C LEU A 443 -26.63 3.62 -4.64
N PHE A 444 -27.79 3.00 -4.42
CA PHE A 444 -28.70 3.39 -3.32
C PHE A 444 -28.16 3.02 -1.94
N ASN A 445 -27.24 2.04 -1.86
CA ASN A 445 -26.46 1.79 -0.64
C ASN A 445 -25.28 2.79 -0.49
N TRP A 446 -25.10 3.68 -1.47
CA TRP A 446 -24.01 4.64 -1.59
C TRP A 446 -24.46 6.08 -1.29
N GLU A 447 -25.69 6.47 -1.62
CA GLU A 447 -26.24 7.82 -1.36
C GLU A 447 -26.51 8.14 0.13
N GLY A 448 -26.38 7.17 1.03
CA GLY A 448 -26.47 7.40 2.49
C GLY A 448 -25.32 8.24 3.08
N ARG A 449 -24.36 8.72 2.28
CA ARG A 449 -23.22 9.53 2.74
C ARG A 449 -23.38 11.04 2.61
N ASP A 450 -24.32 11.55 1.82
CA ASP A 450 -24.41 13.00 1.53
C ASP A 450 -25.53 13.73 2.29
N LYS A 451 -26.18 13.08 3.26
CA LYS A 451 -27.14 13.73 4.17
C LYS A 451 -26.80 13.45 5.63
N LYS A 452 -25.90 14.26 6.19
CA LYS A 452 -25.91 14.65 7.60
C LYS A 452 -25.37 16.06 7.77
#